data_AF-A0AAP4BSH3-F1
#
_entry.id   AF-A0AAP4BSH3-F1
#
_cell.length_a   1.000
_cell.length_b   1.000
_cell.length_c   1.000
_cell.angle_alpha   90.00
_cell.angle_beta   90.00
_cell.angle_gamma   90.00
#
_symmetry.space_group_name_H-M   'P 1'
#
loop_
_entity.id
_entity.type
_entity.pdbx_description
1 polymer ?
#
loop_
_entity_poly.entity_id
_entity_poly.type
_entity_poly.pdbx_seq_one_letter_code
_entity_poly.pdbx_strand_id
1 'polypeptide(L)'
;MATIKYVRNRSLSAACAGLVLLLAGCTSADDTTGAVGASTPGQAGSGFGASLDENHAVRITADSSSTEQVLWAYIYRDTLREVGRKAQVIAAEGATTADRWELLRTGEADFMITCTGTFVEELHPALAKQLVDDVDGQEPNTADIHEQMHREVMGLLPPDIVTTAPSSAEGCAHAGDALPQDFTPLFSSRLFDRDTTGEIQKVTRLVDDRALEELEEKLADGLSIEDAVGQWASVNVTGESPDSVSDDA
;
A
#
# COMPACT_ATOMS: atom_id res chain seq x y z
N MET A 1 -17.72 11.89 45.61
CA MET A 1 -17.04 11.29 44.45
C MET A 1 -18.10 10.92 43.43
N ALA A 2 -18.28 11.77 42.42
CA ALA A 2 -19.30 11.60 41.39
C ALA A 2 -18.61 11.09 40.11
N THR A 3 -19.03 9.94 39.62
CA THR A 3 -18.57 9.40 38.32
C THR A 3 -19.78 9.41 37.39
N ILE A 4 -19.82 10.38 36.49
CA ILE A 4 -20.83 10.50 35.45
C ILE A 4 -20.44 9.52 34.32
N LYS A 5 -21.23 8.45 34.16
CA LYS A 5 -21.16 7.57 32.99
C LYS A 5 -21.85 8.26 31.80
N TYR A 6 -21.09 8.55 30.76
CA TYR A 6 -21.61 9.05 29.49
C TYR A 6 -22.11 7.86 28.64
N VAL A 7 -23.44 7.76 28.48
CA VAL A 7 -24.08 6.79 27.58
C VAL A 7 -24.38 7.52 26.27
N ARG A 8 -23.65 7.18 25.20
CA ARG A 8 -23.87 7.77 23.87
C ARG A 8 -25.00 7.02 23.15
N ASN A 9 -26.12 7.72 23.04
CA ASN A 9 -27.37 7.28 22.41
C ASN A 9 -27.21 7.24 20.87
N ARG A 10 -27.49 6.09 20.22
CA ARG A 10 -27.51 5.98 18.75
C ARG A 10 -28.95 6.15 18.26
N SER A 11 -29.23 7.27 17.63
CA SER A 11 -30.48 7.56 16.94
C SER A 11 -30.49 6.88 15.56
N LEU A 12 -31.46 6.00 15.34
CA LEU A 12 -31.85 5.51 14.02
C LEU A 12 -32.61 6.62 13.28
N SER A 13 -32.20 6.94 12.06
CA SER A 13 -33.05 7.65 11.09
C SER A 13 -33.08 6.85 9.80
N ALA A 14 -34.22 6.17 9.60
CA ALA A 14 -34.66 5.65 8.32
C ALA A 14 -35.43 6.75 7.59
N ALA A 15 -35.11 6.98 6.32
CA ALA A 15 -36.05 7.34 5.25
C ALA A 15 -35.28 7.68 3.98
N CYS A 16 -35.53 6.95 2.89
CA CYS A 16 -35.93 7.58 1.63
C CYS A 16 -36.55 6.53 0.72
N ALA A 17 -37.80 6.79 0.39
CA ALA A 17 -38.66 5.98 -0.45
C ALA A 17 -38.40 6.25 -1.94
N GLY A 18 -38.48 5.18 -2.73
CA GLY A 18 -39.24 5.10 -3.99
C GLY A 18 -38.93 6.07 -5.13
N LEU A 19 -38.43 5.50 -6.24
CA LEU A 19 -38.91 5.84 -7.58
C LEU A 19 -38.82 4.61 -8.50
N VAL A 20 -39.94 4.27 -9.14
CA VAL A 20 -40.13 3.18 -10.12
C VAL A 20 -40.62 3.82 -11.42
N LEU A 21 -40.38 3.12 -12.56
CA LEU A 21 -40.84 3.34 -13.96
C LEU A 21 -39.83 4.11 -14.84
N LEU A 22 -39.51 3.77 -16.09
CA LEU A 22 -40.05 2.82 -17.07
C LEU A 22 -39.06 2.63 -18.24
N LEU A 23 -39.18 1.45 -18.88
CA LEU A 23 -38.69 0.95 -20.18
C LEU A 23 -38.37 1.95 -21.31
N ALA A 24 -37.31 1.67 -22.06
CA ALA A 24 -37.30 1.74 -23.53
C ALA A 24 -36.13 0.91 -24.11
N GLY A 25 -36.44 -0.16 -24.83
CA GLY A 25 -35.49 -0.86 -25.70
C GLY A 25 -35.41 -0.20 -27.07
N CYS A 26 -34.24 -0.22 -27.69
CA CYS A 26 -34.07 -0.09 -29.13
C CYS A 26 -32.96 -1.05 -29.58
N THR A 27 -33.37 -2.03 -30.38
CA THR A 27 -32.53 -2.92 -31.18
C THR A 27 -32.15 -2.17 -32.46
N SER A 28 -30.92 -2.28 -32.92
CA SER A 28 -30.58 -2.10 -34.34
C SER A 28 -29.36 -2.95 -34.67
N ALA A 29 -29.57 -3.89 -35.58
CA ALA A 29 -28.56 -4.69 -36.27
C ALA A 29 -28.19 -4.01 -37.61
N ASP A 30 -27.18 -4.60 -38.27
CA ASP A 30 -26.66 -4.37 -39.62
C ASP A 30 -25.66 -3.19 -39.74
N ASP A 31 -24.55 -3.25 -40.48
CA ASP A 31 -24.16 -4.20 -41.52
C ASP A 31 -22.63 -4.22 -41.72
N THR A 32 -22.20 -5.30 -42.36
CA THR A 32 -20.84 -5.65 -42.78
C THR A 32 -20.21 -4.67 -43.78
N THR A 33 -18.90 -4.42 -43.65
CA THR A 33 -18.02 -4.14 -44.80
C THR A 33 -16.57 -4.47 -44.46
N GLY A 34 -16.04 -5.46 -45.17
CA GLY A 34 -14.66 -5.91 -45.04
C GLY A 34 -13.67 -4.93 -45.65
N ALA A 35 -12.53 -4.78 -44.97
CA ALA A 35 -11.29 -4.33 -45.57
C ALA A 35 -10.16 -5.23 -45.04
N VAL A 36 -9.68 -6.10 -45.91
CA VAL A 36 -8.46 -6.90 -45.71
C VAL A 36 -7.26 -5.96 -45.80
N GLY A 37 -6.72 -5.56 -44.65
CA GLY A 37 -5.43 -4.88 -44.53
C GLY A 37 -4.40 -5.87 -43.98
N ALA A 38 -3.41 -6.20 -44.80
CA ALA A 38 -2.34 -7.13 -44.47
C ALA A 38 -1.46 -6.60 -43.33
N SER A 39 -1.35 -7.35 -42.24
CA SER A 39 -0.35 -7.14 -41.19
C SER A 39 0.77 -8.17 -41.29
N THR A 40 1.97 -7.66 -41.53
CA THR A 40 3.26 -8.32 -41.44
C THR A 40 3.45 -9.04 -40.10
N PRO A 41 3.90 -10.31 -40.05
CA PRO A 41 4.32 -10.93 -38.80
C PRO A 41 5.79 -10.61 -38.55
N GLY A 42 6.10 -9.88 -37.48
CA GLY A 42 7.48 -9.52 -37.20
C GLY A 42 7.73 -8.78 -35.88
N GLN A 43 7.46 -9.42 -34.75
CA GLN A 43 8.43 -9.60 -33.65
C GLN A 43 7.76 -10.27 -32.45
N ALA A 44 8.15 -11.53 -32.23
CA ALA A 44 8.03 -12.16 -30.93
C ALA A 44 9.16 -11.59 -30.04
N GLY A 45 8.79 -10.69 -29.13
CA GLY A 45 9.62 -10.23 -28.03
C GLY A 45 9.02 -10.75 -26.72
N SER A 46 9.74 -11.68 -26.10
CA SER A 46 9.59 -12.28 -24.78
C SER A 46 8.59 -11.61 -23.81
N GLY A 47 7.57 -12.37 -23.41
CA GLY A 47 6.61 -11.98 -22.37
C GLY A 47 7.24 -11.95 -20.98
N PHE A 48 7.49 -10.74 -20.49
CA PHE A 48 7.08 -10.36 -19.15
C PHE A 48 5.81 -9.52 -19.34
N GLY A 49 4.75 -9.82 -18.59
CA GLY A 49 3.40 -9.33 -18.87
C GLY A 49 3.38 -7.82 -19.11
N ALA A 50 2.64 -7.39 -20.14
CA ALA A 50 2.42 -5.97 -20.41
C ALA A 50 2.06 -5.26 -19.10
N SER A 51 2.78 -4.18 -18.81
CA SER A 51 2.45 -3.34 -17.66
C SER A 51 0.99 -2.92 -17.77
N LEU A 52 0.29 -2.86 -16.64
CA LEU A 52 -1.02 -2.22 -16.60
C LEU A 52 -0.92 -0.83 -17.24
N ASP A 53 -2.00 -0.40 -17.92
CA ASP A 53 -2.08 0.91 -18.57
C ASP A 53 -1.47 1.99 -17.67
N GLU A 54 -0.53 2.78 -18.18
CA GLU A 54 0.13 3.84 -17.40
C GLU A 54 -0.88 4.86 -16.85
N ASN A 55 -2.07 4.96 -17.48
CA ASN A 55 -3.19 5.78 -17.02
C ASN A 55 -4.04 5.14 -15.92
N HIS A 56 -3.85 3.86 -15.61
CA HIS A 56 -4.49 3.18 -14.49
C HIS A 56 -4.07 3.85 -13.19
N ALA A 57 -5.06 4.32 -12.43
CA ALA A 57 -4.81 4.90 -11.12
C ALA A 57 -4.52 3.77 -10.12
N VAL A 58 -3.28 3.69 -9.66
CA VAL A 58 -2.83 2.74 -8.64
C VAL A 58 -3.63 2.95 -7.36
N ARG A 59 -4.30 1.91 -6.89
CA ARG A 59 -5.07 1.90 -5.63
C ARG A 59 -4.23 1.27 -4.53
N ILE A 60 -3.86 2.10 -3.55
CA ILE A 60 -3.03 1.70 -2.41
C ILE A 60 -3.93 1.51 -1.19
N THR A 61 -3.97 0.31 -0.60
CA THR A 61 -4.78 0.04 0.60
C THR A 61 -4.03 0.28 1.89
N ALA A 62 -4.73 0.85 2.87
CA ALA A 62 -4.25 1.01 4.24
C ALA A 62 -5.40 0.79 5.24
N ASP A 63 -5.06 0.36 6.44
CA ASP A 63 -5.95 0.55 7.58
C ASP A 63 -5.97 2.02 8.00
N SER A 64 -7.13 2.68 7.94
CA SER A 64 -7.24 4.09 8.33
C SER A 64 -7.13 4.32 9.85
N SER A 65 -7.19 3.25 10.68
CA SER A 65 -6.90 3.36 12.11
C SER A 65 -5.41 3.27 12.45
N SER A 66 -4.55 2.90 11.51
CA SER A 66 -3.10 2.86 11.69
C SER A 66 -2.45 4.08 11.03
N THR A 67 -1.98 5.03 11.85
CA THR A 67 -1.28 6.22 11.35
C THR A 67 -0.08 5.84 10.48
N GLU A 68 0.73 4.88 10.92
CA GLU A 68 1.88 4.37 10.17
C GLU A 68 1.49 3.84 8.79
N GLN A 69 0.45 3.00 8.69
CA GLN A 69 0.00 2.47 7.39
C GLN A 69 -0.51 3.57 6.46
N VAL A 70 -1.20 4.58 7.00
CA VAL A 70 -1.66 5.72 6.19
C VAL A 70 -0.47 6.55 5.73
N LEU A 71 0.51 6.84 6.59
CA LEU A 71 1.75 7.54 6.22
C LEU A 71 2.46 6.80 5.08
N TRP A 72 2.70 5.50 5.22
CA TRP A 72 3.31 4.67 4.18
C TRP A 72 2.53 4.70 2.86
N ALA A 73 1.20 4.58 2.92
CA ALA A 73 0.38 4.62 1.72
C ALA A 73 0.50 5.96 0.99
N TYR A 74 0.63 7.07 1.73
CA TYR A 74 0.81 8.40 1.18
C TYR A 74 2.22 8.64 0.64
N ILE A 75 3.25 8.14 1.31
CA ILE A 75 4.64 8.15 0.81
C ILE A 75 4.69 7.46 -0.56
N TYR A 76 4.18 6.23 -0.67
CA TYR A 76 4.16 5.51 -1.95
C TYR A 76 3.29 6.21 -3.00
N ARG A 77 2.16 6.79 -2.60
CA ARG A 77 1.30 7.56 -3.51
C ARG A 77 2.08 8.72 -4.15
N ASP A 78 2.84 9.45 -3.36
CA ASP A 78 3.56 10.63 -3.83
C ASP A 78 4.78 10.24 -4.65
N THR A 79 5.54 9.22 -4.23
CA THR A 79 6.60 8.61 -5.06
C THR A 79 6.09 8.17 -6.43
N LEU A 80 4.92 7.53 -6.48
CA LEU A 80 4.31 7.11 -7.75
C LEU A 80 3.90 8.30 -8.62
N ARG A 81 3.36 9.36 -8.02
CA ARG A 81 2.97 10.58 -8.74
C ARG A 81 4.17 11.34 -9.30
N GLU A 82 5.28 11.36 -8.58
CA GLU A 82 6.54 11.97 -9.03
C GLU A 82 7.08 11.29 -10.30
N VAL A 83 6.95 9.98 -10.41
CA VAL A 83 7.32 9.23 -11.64
C VAL A 83 6.22 9.19 -12.70
N GLY A 84 5.21 10.05 -12.58
CA GLY A 84 4.16 10.21 -13.60
C GLY A 84 3.02 9.18 -13.52
N ARG A 85 2.93 8.39 -12.45
CA ARG A 85 1.84 7.43 -12.25
C ARG A 85 0.71 8.04 -11.45
N LYS A 86 -0.54 7.80 -11.88
CA LYS A 86 -1.70 8.16 -11.06
C LYS A 86 -1.78 7.19 -9.88
N ALA A 87 -1.89 7.71 -8.67
CA ALA A 87 -2.05 6.91 -7.47
C ALA A 87 -3.05 7.55 -6.50
N GLN A 88 -3.78 6.71 -5.78
CA GLN A 88 -4.73 7.09 -4.74
C GLN A 88 -4.69 6.10 -3.57
N VAL A 89 -4.97 6.60 -2.37
CA VAL A 89 -5.10 5.76 -1.18
C VAL A 89 -6.57 5.42 -0.98
N ILE A 90 -6.84 4.13 -0.79
CA ILE A 90 -8.13 3.57 -0.40
C ILE A 90 -8.00 3.02 1.02
N ALA A 91 -8.17 3.90 2.00
CA ALA A 91 -8.09 3.55 3.41
C ALA A 91 -9.47 3.16 3.96
N ALA A 92 -9.51 2.10 4.78
CA ALA A 92 -10.72 1.66 5.46
C ALA A 92 -10.42 1.43 6.95
N GLU A 93 -11.33 1.87 7.82
CA GLU A 93 -11.16 1.78 9.28
C GLU A 93 -11.22 0.32 9.74
N GLY A 94 -10.20 -0.13 10.47
CA GLY A 94 -10.08 -1.50 10.99
C GLY A 94 -9.83 -2.55 9.91
N ALA A 95 -9.28 -2.17 8.75
CA ALA A 95 -8.98 -3.11 7.67
C ALA A 95 -7.79 -4.01 8.04
N THR A 96 -8.03 -5.30 8.22
CA THR A 96 -6.98 -6.26 8.59
C THR A 96 -5.98 -6.48 7.46
N THR A 97 -4.84 -7.12 7.76
CA THR A 97 -3.91 -7.54 6.69
C THR A 97 -4.58 -8.55 5.77
N ALA A 98 -5.39 -9.46 6.32
CA ALA A 98 -6.17 -10.41 5.53
C ALA A 98 -7.17 -9.75 4.56
N ASP A 99 -7.90 -8.73 5.01
CA ASP A 99 -8.86 -8.00 4.16
C ASP A 99 -8.16 -7.30 2.99
N ARG A 100 -7.05 -6.61 3.27
CA ARG A 100 -6.29 -5.87 2.25
C ARG A 100 -5.55 -6.82 1.30
N TRP A 101 -5.09 -7.97 1.80
CA TRP A 101 -4.52 -9.03 0.99
C TRP A 101 -5.53 -9.57 -0.02
N GLU A 102 -6.79 -9.80 0.39
CA GLU A 102 -7.83 -10.25 -0.52
C GLU A 102 -8.09 -9.21 -1.63
N LEU A 103 -8.17 -7.92 -1.28
CA LEU A 103 -8.32 -6.85 -2.29
C LEU A 103 -7.17 -6.84 -3.30
N LEU A 104 -5.93 -7.04 -2.85
CA LEU A 104 -4.78 -7.12 -3.74
C LEU A 104 -4.89 -8.34 -4.67
N ARG A 105 -5.26 -9.50 -4.12
CA ARG A 105 -5.35 -10.77 -4.84
C ARG A 105 -6.52 -10.80 -5.85
N THR A 106 -7.61 -10.11 -5.56
CA THR A 106 -8.77 -9.98 -6.49
C THR A 106 -8.58 -8.86 -7.51
N GLY A 107 -7.55 -8.03 -7.36
CA GLY A 107 -7.33 -6.85 -8.20
C GLY A 107 -8.30 -5.71 -7.89
N GLU A 108 -8.92 -5.70 -6.71
CA GLU A 108 -9.67 -4.55 -6.18
C GLU A 108 -8.75 -3.48 -5.56
N ALA A 109 -7.54 -3.88 -5.21
CA ALA A 109 -6.39 -3.03 -4.93
C ALA A 109 -5.20 -3.44 -5.82
N ASP A 110 -4.24 -2.53 -5.98
CA ASP A 110 -3.05 -2.77 -6.80
C ASP A 110 -1.77 -2.85 -5.95
N PHE A 111 -1.80 -2.24 -4.77
CA PHE A 111 -0.68 -2.07 -3.87
C PHE A 111 -1.17 -2.10 -2.42
N MET A 112 -0.44 -2.75 -1.53
CA MET A 112 -0.62 -2.64 -0.08
C MET A 112 0.72 -2.53 0.63
N ILE A 113 0.70 -1.95 1.83
CA ILE A 113 1.80 -2.03 2.80
C ILE A 113 1.42 -3.02 3.90
N THR A 114 2.32 -3.90 4.30
CA THR A 114 2.12 -4.81 5.44
C THR A 114 3.38 -4.87 6.29
N CYS A 115 3.33 -5.54 7.43
CA CYS A 115 4.49 -5.88 8.23
C CYS A 115 4.73 -7.40 8.13
N THR A 116 5.99 -7.81 8.04
CA THR A 116 6.38 -9.21 7.78
C THR A 116 5.75 -10.20 8.76
N GLY A 117 5.88 -9.95 10.07
CA GLY A 117 5.32 -10.83 11.12
C GLY A 117 3.79 -10.91 11.03
N THR A 118 3.13 -9.76 10.99
CA THR A 118 1.66 -9.63 10.88
C THR A 118 1.13 -10.39 9.65
N PHE A 119 1.80 -10.28 8.50
CA PHE A 119 1.41 -11.00 7.28
C PHE A 119 1.42 -12.51 7.48
N VAL A 120 2.47 -13.05 8.09
CA VAL A 120 2.58 -14.49 8.34
C VAL A 120 1.61 -14.94 9.44
N GLU A 121 1.44 -14.16 10.51
CA GLU A 121 0.54 -14.46 11.62
C GLU A 121 -0.92 -14.54 11.19
N GLU A 122 -1.40 -13.55 10.44
CA GLU A 122 -2.80 -13.49 10.01
C GLU A 122 -3.11 -14.51 8.90
N LEU A 123 -2.22 -14.66 7.92
CA LEU A 123 -2.50 -15.48 6.73
C LEU A 123 -1.99 -16.92 6.85
N HIS A 124 -0.96 -17.15 7.65
CA HIS A 124 -0.28 -18.43 7.78
C HIS A 124 0.03 -18.79 9.24
N PRO A 125 -0.97 -18.83 10.14
CA PRO A 125 -0.76 -18.96 11.59
C PRO A 125 0.01 -20.22 12.02
N ALA A 126 -0.10 -21.31 11.25
CA ALA A 126 0.67 -22.52 11.52
C ALA A 126 2.18 -22.34 11.25
N LEU A 127 2.53 -21.60 10.19
CA LEU A 127 3.90 -21.24 9.87
C LEU A 127 4.42 -20.19 10.87
N ALA A 128 3.61 -19.17 11.20
CA ALA A 128 3.98 -18.18 12.21
C ALA A 128 4.43 -18.85 13.52
N LYS A 129 3.67 -19.84 14.00
CA LYS A 129 4.05 -20.62 15.19
C LYS A 129 5.40 -21.33 15.03
N GLN A 130 5.66 -21.93 13.87
CA GLN A 130 6.95 -22.58 13.60
C GLN A 130 8.10 -21.57 13.60
N LEU A 131 7.90 -20.42 12.95
CA LEU A 131 8.92 -19.36 12.90
C LEU A 131 9.21 -18.79 14.29
N VAL A 132 8.18 -18.62 15.13
CA VAL A 132 8.35 -18.23 16.54
C VAL A 132 9.20 -19.25 17.30
N ASP A 133 8.91 -20.55 17.14
CA ASP A 133 9.69 -21.62 17.76
C ASP A 133 11.15 -21.65 17.22
N ASP A 134 11.36 -21.33 15.95
CA ASP A 134 12.69 -21.32 15.31
C ASP A 134 13.56 -20.13 15.78
N VAL A 135 12.95 -18.99 16.09
CA VAL A 135 13.66 -17.80 16.61
C VAL A 135 13.71 -17.75 18.14
N ASP A 136 13.04 -18.67 18.84
CA ASP A 136 13.05 -18.74 20.30
C ASP A 136 14.48 -18.95 20.83
N GLY A 137 14.89 -18.10 21.78
CA GLY A 137 16.24 -18.09 22.33
C GLY A 137 17.34 -17.49 21.44
N GLN A 138 17.02 -17.01 20.24
CA GLN A 138 17.91 -16.13 19.47
C GLN A 138 17.81 -14.69 20.00
N GLU A 139 18.81 -13.84 19.71
CA GLU A 139 18.64 -12.41 19.99
C GLU A 139 17.54 -11.88 19.06
N PRO A 140 16.42 -11.37 19.61
CA PRO A 140 15.38 -10.77 18.80
C PRO A 140 15.97 -9.56 18.06
N ASN A 141 15.55 -9.37 16.82
CA ASN A 141 15.88 -8.21 15.98
C ASN A 141 17.34 -8.17 15.46
N THR A 142 17.95 -9.33 15.22
CA THR A 142 19.20 -9.40 14.43
C THR A 142 18.91 -9.36 12.94
N ALA A 143 19.77 -8.70 12.16
CA ALA A 143 19.59 -8.55 10.71
C ALA A 143 19.33 -9.89 9.98
N ASP A 144 19.92 -10.99 10.46
CA ASP A 144 19.72 -12.33 9.91
C ASP A 144 18.26 -12.81 10.06
N ILE A 145 17.60 -12.50 11.19
CA ILE A 145 16.20 -12.85 11.45
C ILE A 145 15.26 -12.00 10.57
N HIS A 146 15.53 -10.69 10.42
CA HIS A 146 14.77 -9.84 9.50
C HIS A 146 14.87 -10.33 8.05
N GLU A 147 16.08 -10.68 7.60
CA GLU A 147 16.28 -11.23 6.25
C GLU A 147 15.59 -12.59 6.09
N GLN A 148 15.64 -13.46 7.11
CA GLN A 148 14.91 -14.71 7.11
C GLN A 148 13.40 -14.49 6.97
N MET A 149 12.82 -13.61 7.79
CA MET A 149 11.40 -13.30 7.72
C MET A 149 10.98 -12.74 6.37
N HIS A 150 11.79 -11.84 5.80
CA HIS A 150 11.52 -11.34 4.47
C HIS A 150 11.52 -12.45 3.41
N ARG A 151 12.48 -13.39 3.46
CA ARG A 151 12.52 -14.55 2.56
C ARG A 151 11.31 -15.46 2.72
N GLU A 152 10.85 -15.68 3.95
CA GLU A 152 9.63 -16.45 4.20
C GLU A 152 8.41 -15.78 3.57
N VAL A 153 8.24 -14.47 3.78
CA VAL A 153 7.15 -13.70 3.14
C VAL A 153 7.23 -13.83 1.62
N MET A 154 8.41 -13.65 1.01
CA MET A 154 8.59 -13.84 -0.44
C MET A 154 8.19 -15.25 -0.91
N GLY A 155 8.49 -16.28 -0.11
CA GLY A 155 8.12 -17.67 -0.40
C GLY A 155 6.62 -17.96 -0.35
N LEU A 156 5.85 -17.11 0.34
CA LEU A 156 4.40 -17.23 0.48
C LEU A 156 3.63 -16.51 -0.64
N LEU A 157 4.28 -15.60 -1.38
CA LEU A 157 3.61 -14.81 -2.41
C LEU A 157 3.28 -15.67 -3.65
N PRO A 158 2.08 -15.51 -4.24
CA PRO A 158 1.78 -16.08 -5.54
C PRO A 158 2.63 -15.40 -6.63
N PRO A 159 2.83 -16.04 -7.80
CA PRO A 159 3.78 -15.55 -8.82
C PRO A 159 3.47 -14.16 -9.40
N ASP A 160 2.24 -13.69 -9.27
CA ASP A 160 1.77 -12.42 -9.81
C ASP A 160 1.85 -11.26 -8.81
N ILE A 161 2.18 -11.52 -7.54
CA ILE A 161 2.43 -10.53 -6.50
C ILE A 161 3.92 -10.54 -6.16
N VAL A 162 4.50 -9.34 -6.06
CA VAL A 162 5.91 -9.14 -5.75
C VAL A 162 6.06 -8.13 -4.61
N THR A 163 7.28 -8.06 -4.10
CA THR A 163 7.69 -7.14 -3.05
C THR A 163 9.07 -6.58 -3.37
N THR A 164 9.49 -5.55 -2.64
CA THR A 164 10.87 -5.05 -2.60
C THR A 164 11.51 -5.44 -1.27
N ALA A 165 12.80 -5.11 -1.11
CA ALA A 165 13.41 -5.15 0.22
C ALA A 165 12.55 -4.37 1.22
N PRO A 166 12.41 -4.85 2.46
CA PRO A 166 11.61 -4.18 3.46
C PRO A 166 12.30 -2.90 3.93
N SER A 167 11.54 -2.06 4.60
CA SER A 167 12.06 -0.91 5.34
C SER A 167 12.86 -1.39 6.55
N SER A 168 13.77 -0.55 7.05
CA SER A 168 14.41 -0.75 8.35
C SER A 168 13.55 -0.25 9.52
N ALA A 169 12.39 0.35 9.24
CA ALA A 169 11.43 0.73 10.25
C ALA A 169 10.62 -0.50 10.69
N GLU A 170 10.43 -0.64 12.00
CA GLU A 170 9.55 -1.63 12.59
C GLU A 170 8.21 -0.97 12.92
N GLY A 171 7.10 -1.65 12.63
CA GLY A 171 5.78 -1.13 13.00
C GLY A 171 4.72 -2.22 13.00
N CYS A 172 3.44 -1.84 12.98
CA CYS A 172 2.32 -2.79 13.12
C CYS A 172 2.35 -3.68 14.39
N ALA A 173 3.18 -3.33 15.38
CA ALA A 173 3.40 -4.12 16.60
C ALA A 173 2.09 -4.38 17.36
N HIS A 174 1.79 -5.65 17.64
CA HIS A 174 0.69 -6.08 18.48
C HIS A 174 1.22 -6.75 19.76
N ALA A 175 0.39 -6.86 20.80
CA ALA A 175 0.77 -7.60 22.00
C ALA A 175 1.04 -9.10 21.66
N GLY A 176 2.30 -9.46 21.40
CA GLY A 176 2.70 -10.81 20.97
C GLY A 176 3.90 -10.89 20.01
N ASP A 177 4.50 -9.77 19.59
CA ASP A 177 5.55 -9.66 18.54
C ASP A 177 6.83 -10.47 18.81
N ALA A 178 6.77 -11.78 18.55
CA ALA A 178 7.94 -12.66 18.54
C ALA A 178 8.62 -12.71 17.17
N LEU A 179 7.96 -12.20 16.12
CA LEU A 179 8.47 -12.11 14.76
C LEU A 179 8.76 -10.64 14.40
N PRO A 180 9.86 -10.36 13.66
CA PRO A 180 10.12 -9.03 13.11
C PRO A 180 8.95 -8.47 12.31
N GLN A 181 8.71 -7.18 12.45
CA GLN A 181 7.58 -6.47 11.85
C GLN A 181 8.04 -5.38 10.87
N ASP A 182 8.86 -5.76 9.89
CA ASP A 182 9.38 -4.82 8.91
C ASP A 182 8.30 -4.41 7.91
N PHE A 183 8.15 -3.11 7.68
CA PHE A 183 7.25 -2.60 6.65
C PHE A 183 7.68 -3.09 5.25
N THR A 184 6.78 -3.79 4.59
CA THR A 184 6.99 -4.46 3.31
C THR A 184 5.86 -4.10 2.32
N PRO A 185 6.18 -3.51 1.15
CA PRO A 185 5.19 -3.27 0.12
C PRO A 185 4.88 -4.55 -0.67
N LEU A 186 3.61 -4.82 -0.94
CA LEU A 186 3.17 -5.91 -1.82
C LEU A 186 2.34 -5.33 -2.97
N PHE A 187 2.67 -5.70 -4.21
CA PHE A 187 1.97 -5.19 -5.38
C PHE A 187 2.01 -6.17 -6.55
N SER A 188 1.13 -5.98 -7.53
CA SER A 188 1.14 -6.83 -8.72
C SER A 188 2.44 -6.65 -9.53
N SER A 189 3.05 -7.76 -9.94
CA SER A 189 4.23 -7.81 -10.82
C SER A 189 4.04 -7.11 -12.17
N ARG A 190 2.80 -6.88 -12.60
CA ARG A 190 2.45 -6.18 -13.84
C ARG A 190 2.22 -4.69 -13.64
N LEU A 191 2.31 -4.18 -12.41
CA LEU A 191 1.95 -2.81 -12.11
C LEU A 191 3.05 -1.81 -12.50
N PHE A 192 4.30 -2.23 -12.38
CA PHE A 192 5.48 -1.38 -12.48
C PHE A 192 6.56 -2.00 -13.36
N ASP A 193 7.26 -1.13 -14.09
CA ASP A 193 8.52 -1.50 -14.72
C ASP A 193 9.67 -1.45 -13.70
N ARG A 194 10.87 -1.81 -14.16
CA ARG A 194 12.07 -1.87 -13.31
C ARG A 194 12.42 -0.52 -12.68
N ASP A 195 12.24 0.57 -13.40
CA ASP A 195 12.62 1.90 -12.92
C ASP A 195 11.65 2.37 -11.83
N THR A 196 10.34 2.19 -12.04
CA THR A 196 9.33 2.49 -11.01
C THR A 196 9.50 1.60 -9.79
N THR A 197 9.75 0.30 -9.95
CA THR A 197 10.09 -0.58 -8.82
C THR A 197 11.35 -0.11 -8.08
N GLY A 198 12.32 0.44 -8.79
CA GLY A 198 13.52 1.04 -8.21
C GLY A 198 13.21 2.24 -7.31
N GLU A 199 12.30 3.14 -7.71
CA GLU A 199 11.89 4.27 -6.87
C GLU A 199 11.12 3.83 -5.61
N ILE A 200 10.23 2.83 -5.74
CA ILE A 200 9.57 2.21 -4.58
C ILE A 200 10.63 1.65 -3.62
N GLN A 201 11.58 0.86 -4.12
CA GLN A 201 12.63 0.29 -3.27
C GLN A 201 13.49 1.37 -2.59
N LYS A 202 13.80 2.48 -3.27
CA LYS A 202 14.56 3.58 -2.68
C LYS A 202 13.80 4.23 -1.52
N VAL A 203 12.53 4.58 -1.72
CA VAL A 203 11.76 5.24 -0.67
C VAL A 203 11.50 4.30 0.52
N THR A 204 11.24 3.01 0.26
CA THR A 204 11.10 1.99 1.32
C THR A 204 12.34 1.92 2.21
N ARG A 205 13.55 2.04 1.64
CA ARG A 205 14.81 2.01 2.39
C ARG A 205 15.17 3.32 3.08
N LEU A 206 14.58 4.43 2.63
CA LEU A 206 14.86 5.76 3.18
C LEU A 206 14.05 6.01 4.46
N VAL A 207 12.82 5.50 4.51
CA VAL A 207 11.96 5.63 5.67
C VAL A 207 12.39 4.60 6.71
N ASP A 208 13.09 5.05 7.74
CA ASP A 208 13.41 4.30 8.96
C ASP A 208 12.50 4.75 10.13
N ASP A 209 12.71 4.21 11.33
CA ASP A 209 11.91 4.58 12.52
C ASP A 209 11.94 6.10 12.78
N ARG A 210 13.10 6.74 12.59
CA ARG A 210 13.25 8.18 12.78
C ARG A 210 12.42 8.97 11.77
N ALA A 211 12.41 8.53 10.51
CA ALA A 211 11.57 9.16 9.49
C ALA A 211 10.08 9.04 9.84
N LEU A 212 9.64 7.90 10.38
CA LEU A 212 8.26 7.74 10.85
C LEU A 212 7.96 8.64 12.06
N GLU A 213 8.84 8.69 13.05
CA GLU A 213 8.72 9.60 14.21
C GLU A 213 8.61 11.06 13.76
N GLU A 214 9.46 11.52 12.84
CA GLU A 214 9.41 12.88 12.27
C GLU A 214 8.08 13.18 11.56
N LEU A 215 7.54 12.20 10.83
CA LEU A 215 6.25 12.33 10.15
C LEU A 215 5.09 12.38 11.16
N GLU A 216 5.13 11.55 12.20
CA GLU A 216 4.12 11.56 13.26
C GLU A 216 4.14 12.85 14.08
N GLU A 217 5.32 13.40 14.37
CA GLU A 217 5.47 14.71 15.01
C GLU A 217 4.82 15.82 14.17
N LYS A 218 5.03 15.81 12.84
CA LYS A 218 4.35 16.76 11.94
C LYS A 218 2.83 16.66 12.01
N LEU A 219 2.29 15.43 12.08
CA LEU A 219 0.85 15.23 12.26
C LEU A 219 0.36 15.72 13.63
N ALA A 220 1.14 15.48 14.69
CA ALA A 220 0.84 15.94 16.05
C ALA A 220 0.85 17.49 16.14
N ASP A 221 1.69 18.15 15.37
CA ASP A 221 1.74 19.61 15.20
C ASP A 221 0.57 20.16 14.35
N GLY A 222 -0.29 19.27 13.83
CA GLY A 222 -1.54 19.62 13.17
C GLY A 222 -1.47 19.72 11.65
N LEU A 223 -0.37 19.26 11.02
CA LEU A 223 -0.30 19.16 9.56
C LEU A 223 -1.26 18.07 9.06
N SER A 224 -1.76 18.25 7.83
CA SER A 224 -2.42 17.16 7.12
C SER A 224 -1.41 16.07 6.73
N ILE A 225 -1.88 14.85 6.46
CA ILE A 225 -0.99 13.76 6.00
C ILE A 225 -0.30 14.12 4.69
N GLU A 226 -1.03 14.74 3.76
CA GLU A 226 -0.48 15.26 2.52
C GLU A 226 0.67 16.25 2.77
N ASP A 227 0.46 17.22 3.67
CA ASP A 227 1.47 18.26 3.94
C ASP A 227 2.67 17.69 4.71
N ALA A 228 2.44 16.78 5.67
CA ALA A 228 3.49 16.14 6.45
C ALA A 228 4.43 15.33 5.55
N VAL A 229 3.86 14.46 4.70
CA VAL A 229 4.62 13.65 3.72
C VAL A 229 5.31 14.54 2.69
N GLY A 230 4.60 15.54 2.15
CA GLY A 230 5.18 16.46 1.16
C GLY A 230 6.39 17.24 1.70
N GLN A 231 6.31 17.77 2.92
CA GLN A 231 7.43 18.47 3.55
C GLN A 231 8.59 17.55 3.90
N TRP A 232 8.30 16.33 4.38
CA TRP A 232 9.35 15.35 4.67
C TRP A 232 10.08 14.95 3.38
N ALA A 233 9.34 14.70 2.29
CA ALA A 233 9.89 14.29 1.01
C ALA A 233 10.77 15.41 0.39
N SER A 234 10.37 16.69 0.49
CA SER A 234 11.20 17.78 -0.04
C SER A 234 12.57 17.85 0.63
N VAL A 235 12.63 17.61 1.95
CA VAL A 235 13.90 17.62 2.70
C VAL A 235 14.73 16.37 2.42
N ASN A 236 14.11 15.20 2.50
CA ASN A 236 14.82 13.92 2.61
C ASN A 236 14.96 13.17 1.28
N VAL A 237 14.09 13.43 0.30
CA VAL A 237 14.11 12.77 -1.02
C VAL A 237 14.73 13.69 -2.07
N THR A 238 14.28 14.95 -2.16
CA THR A 238 14.78 15.88 -3.19
C THR A 238 15.96 16.73 -2.73
N GLY A 239 16.17 16.87 -1.42
CA GLY A 239 17.22 17.71 -0.84
C GLY A 239 16.94 19.21 -0.94
N GLU A 240 15.70 19.59 -1.23
CA GLU A 240 15.23 20.98 -1.23
C GLU A 240 14.87 21.40 0.21
N SER A 241 15.67 22.30 0.77
CA SER A 241 15.41 22.87 2.09
C SER A 241 14.17 23.77 2.03
N PRO A 242 13.19 23.64 2.95
CA PRO A 242 11.98 24.47 2.99
C PRO A 242 12.27 25.98 3.11
N ASP A 243 13.46 26.33 3.58
CA ASP A 243 13.92 27.71 3.81
C ASP A 243 14.44 28.43 2.55
N SER A 244 14.34 27.84 1.35
CA SER A 244 14.74 28.50 0.10
C SER A 244 13.69 29.42 -0.50
N VAL A 245 12.73 29.93 0.30
CA VAL A 245 11.92 31.08 -0.12
C VAL A 245 12.83 32.31 -0.12
N SER A 246 13.32 32.67 -1.30
CA SER A 246 14.05 33.90 -1.56
C SER A 246 13.22 35.10 -1.14
N ASP A 247 13.69 35.83 -0.13
CA ASP A 247 13.34 37.23 0.13
C ASP A 247 13.80 38.10 -1.05
N ASP A 248 13.02 38.12 -2.13
CA ASP A 248 13.14 39.12 -3.20
C ASP A 248 11.78 39.82 -3.37
N ALA A 249 11.61 40.92 -2.65
CA ALA A 249 10.60 41.95 -2.88
C ALA A 249 11.22 43.35 -2.78
#